data_AF-A0A7S1S9Z5-F1
#
_entry.id   AF-A0A7S1S9Z5-F1
#
_cell.length_a   1.000
_cell.length_b   1.000
_cell.length_c   1.000
_cell.angle_alpha   90.00
_cell.angle_beta   90.00
_cell.angle_gamma   90.00
#
_symmetry.space_group_name_H-M   'P 1'
#
loop_
_entity.id
_entity.type
_entity.pdbx_description
1 polymer ?
#
loop_
_entity_poly.entity_id
_entity_poly.type
_entity_poly.pdbx_seq_one_letter_code
_entity_poly.pdbx_strand_id
1 'polypeptide(L)'
;LEFIYKLLPEAVSRSRRSLAAASLAFEDCSALWGNARQLGRAIVARRAIGAGEAVLREAPFLVVSNPDAPDSCEKWLRRWDLFFEATRRASASSEYRELLDAFQDSDTGGEGVVASLVPAAEEVLERMWLASGCSAQQQAAARASPMFSEEVRRVAAVLARWQTNQHELGGPGLRALYWAAPKVAHSCAPNVGWEDPDLATGEVELRALRGISAGEVLGVNYMQEGFLALPVERRREQLQRERKFVCACPRCREEDHLHPVATRTAPRGSPIAAVEAAGRGGGAARQ
;
A
#
# COMPACT_ATOMS: atom_id res chain seq x y z
N LEU A 1 9.43 20.97 19.14
CA LEU A 1 8.80 19.72 18.64
C LEU A 1 8.36 20.02 17.22
N GLU A 2 9.30 19.78 16.30
CA GLU A 2 9.11 19.90 14.85
C GLU A 2 7.91 19.07 14.38
N PHE A 3 7.30 19.51 13.29
CA PHE A 3 6.12 18.96 12.66
C PHE A 3 5.95 17.43 12.82
N ILE A 4 5.00 17.00 13.66
CA ILE A 4 4.77 15.58 13.98
C ILE A 4 3.87 14.95 12.90
N TYR A 5 2.80 15.66 12.51
CA TYR A 5 1.89 15.26 11.44
C TYR A 5 0.96 16.41 10.98
N LYS A 6 0.24 16.17 9.89
CA LYS A 6 -0.85 17.02 9.38
C LYS A 6 -2.02 16.16 8.89
N LEU A 7 -3.22 16.57 9.30
CA LEU A 7 -4.50 16.06 8.80
C LEU A 7 -5.04 17.06 7.76
N LEU A 8 -5.42 16.57 6.58
CA LEU A 8 -5.93 17.39 5.48
C LEU A 8 -7.33 16.90 5.10
N PRO A 9 -8.37 17.24 5.89
CA PRO A 9 -9.69 16.62 5.80
C PRO A 9 -10.42 16.89 4.47
N GLU A 10 -10.11 18.00 3.79
CA GLU A 10 -10.69 18.32 2.49
C GLU A 10 -9.96 17.64 1.31
N ALA A 11 -8.81 17.00 1.55
CA ALA A 11 -8.01 16.39 0.47
C ALA A 11 -8.77 15.25 -0.20
N VAL A 12 -9.40 14.34 0.56
CA VAL A 12 -10.15 13.20 0.01
C VAL A 12 -11.31 13.68 -0.87
N SER A 13 -12.10 14.64 -0.40
CA SER A 13 -13.24 15.15 -1.17
C SER A 13 -12.78 15.90 -2.43
N ARG A 14 -11.65 16.63 -2.35
CA ARG A 14 -11.01 17.24 -3.53
C ARG A 14 -10.54 16.19 -4.53
N SER A 15 -9.92 15.10 -4.08
CA SER A 15 -9.50 14.00 -4.94
C SER A 15 -10.68 13.31 -5.62
N ARG A 16 -11.80 13.08 -4.91
CA ARG A 16 -13.03 12.54 -5.49
C ARG A 16 -13.56 13.43 -6.62
N ARG A 17 -13.61 14.75 -6.39
CA ARG A 17 -14.03 15.72 -7.40
C ARG A 17 -13.06 15.78 -8.58
N SER A 18 -11.75 15.74 -8.32
CA SER A 18 -10.69 15.71 -9.35
C SER A 18 -10.84 14.48 -10.24
N LEU A 19 -11.01 13.30 -9.65
CA LEU A 19 -11.21 12.03 -10.36
C LEU A 19 -12.48 12.05 -11.23
N ALA A 20 -13.59 12.56 -10.69
CA ALA A 20 -14.84 12.70 -11.44
C ALA A 20 -14.72 13.72 -12.60
N ALA A 21 -14.11 14.87 -12.35
CA ALA A 21 -13.89 15.91 -13.36
C ALA A 21 -12.97 15.43 -14.49
N ALA A 22 -11.97 14.62 -14.15
CA ALA A 22 -11.10 13.97 -15.12
C ALA A 22 -11.81 12.88 -15.94
N SER A 23 -13.08 12.57 -15.65
CA SER A 23 -13.83 11.45 -16.23
C SER A 23 -13.10 10.13 -16.01
N LEU A 24 -12.69 9.87 -14.77
CA LEU A 24 -12.12 8.61 -14.33
C LEU A 24 -13.12 7.91 -13.40
N ALA A 25 -13.00 6.59 -13.24
CA ALA A 25 -13.83 5.84 -12.31
C ALA A 25 -13.10 4.61 -11.77
N PHE A 26 -13.41 4.21 -10.53
CA PHE A 26 -13.01 2.91 -10.00
C PHE A 26 -13.96 1.82 -10.47
N GLU A 27 -13.50 0.92 -11.33
CA GLU A 27 -14.29 -0.19 -11.89
C GLU A 27 -13.75 -1.56 -11.48
N ASP A 28 -14.64 -2.53 -11.34
CA ASP A 28 -14.27 -3.94 -11.15
C ASP A 28 -13.68 -4.50 -12.45
N CYS A 29 -12.42 -4.92 -12.38
CA CYS A 29 -11.71 -5.43 -13.55
C CYS A 29 -12.11 -6.86 -13.93
N SER A 30 -12.87 -7.57 -13.09
CA SER A 30 -13.37 -8.92 -13.37
C SER A 30 -14.25 -8.93 -14.63
N ALA A 31 -15.04 -7.87 -14.84
CA ALA A 31 -15.84 -7.69 -16.04
C ALA A 31 -15.01 -7.33 -17.28
N LEU A 32 -13.88 -6.64 -17.10
CA LEU A 32 -13.02 -6.17 -18.20
C LEU A 32 -12.12 -7.28 -18.77
N TRP A 33 -11.69 -8.23 -17.94
CA TRP A 33 -10.68 -9.22 -18.32
C TRP A 33 -11.11 -10.68 -18.20
N GLY A 34 -12.41 -10.93 -17.95
CA GLY A 34 -13.00 -12.27 -17.90
C GLY A 34 -12.73 -12.98 -16.58
N ASN A 35 -13.70 -13.80 -16.15
CA ASN A 35 -13.84 -14.45 -14.83
C ASN A 35 -12.69 -15.38 -14.37
N ALA A 36 -11.51 -15.35 -14.98
CA ALA A 36 -10.45 -16.32 -14.73
C ALA A 36 -9.68 -16.07 -13.43
N ARG A 37 -9.69 -14.84 -12.87
CA ARG A 37 -9.03 -14.48 -11.60
C ARG A 37 -9.79 -13.35 -10.91
N GLN A 38 -9.84 -13.35 -9.57
CA GLN A 38 -10.34 -12.20 -8.79
C GLN A 38 -9.47 -10.99 -9.09
N LEU A 39 -9.88 -10.17 -10.04
CA LEU A 39 -9.21 -8.94 -10.39
C LEU A 39 -9.87 -7.84 -9.56
N GLY A 40 -9.06 -7.09 -8.83
CA GLY A 40 -9.55 -6.02 -7.96
C GLY A 40 -10.18 -4.86 -8.75
N ARG A 41 -10.45 -3.76 -8.04
CA ARG A 41 -10.87 -2.51 -8.67
C ARG A 41 -9.66 -1.76 -9.21
N ALA A 42 -9.79 -1.13 -10.38
CA ALA A 42 -8.78 -0.23 -10.92
C ALA A 42 -9.41 1.07 -11.39
N ILE A 43 -8.58 2.10 -11.57
CA ILE A 43 -9.02 3.36 -12.16
C ILE A 43 -9.07 3.20 -13.69
N VAL A 44 -10.22 3.53 -14.28
CA VAL A 44 -10.49 3.40 -15.71
C VAL A 44 -10.82 4.77 -16.29
N ALA A 45 -10.31 5.06 -17.49
CA ALA A 45 -10.65 6.25 -18.23
C ALA A 45 -12.07 6.15 -18.81
N ARG A 46 -12.96 7.11 -18.53
CA ARG A 46 -14.31 7.19 -19.14
C ARG A 46 -14.35 8.04 -20.40
N ARG A 47 -13.22 8.63 -20.78
CA ARG A 47 -13.02 9.42 -22.00
C ARG A 47 -11.64 9.13 -22.60
N ALA A 48 -11.42 9.60 -23.82
CA ALA A 48 -10.08 9.66 -24.37
C ALA A 48 -9.23 10.72 -23.63
N ILE A 49 -7.96 10.39 -23.39
CA ILE A 49 -6.96 11.26 -22.76
C ILE A 49 -5.79 11.39 -23.72
N GLY A 50 -5.34 12.63 -23.95
CA GLY A 50 -4.21 12.93 -24.83
C GLY A 50 -2.87 12.55 -24.20
N ALA A 51 -1.86 12.28 -25.04
CA ALA A 51 -0.50 12.09 -24.54
C ALA A 51 0.01 13.37 -23.84
N GLY A 52 0.68 13.20 -22.70
CA GLY A 52 1.19 14.30 -21.85
C GLY A 52 0.15 14.99 -20.97
N GLU A 53 -1.14 14.69 -21.15
CA GLU A 53 -2.23 15.27 -20.38
C GLU A 53 -2.13 14.87 -18.89
N ALA A 54 -2.41 15.82 -18.00
CA ALA A 54 -2.54 15.55 -16.58
C ALA A 54 -3.82 14.73 -16.32
N VAL A 55 -3.63 13.51 -15.81
CA VAL A 55 -4.71 12.53 -15.58
C VAL A 55 -5.30 12.68 -14.18
N LEU A 56 -4.44 12.83 -13.18
CA LEU A 56 -4.82 12.99 -11.78
C LEU A 56 -3.82 13.93 -11.11
N ARG A 57 -4.33 14.89 -10.35
CA ARG A 57 -3.57 15.67 -9.38
C ARG A 57 -4.17 15.43 -8.00
N GLU A 58 -3.33 15.09 -7.03
CA GLU A 58 -3.79 14.70 -5.71
C GLU A 58 -2.87 15.20 -4.59
N ALA A 59 -3.45 15.94 -3.66
CA ALA A 59 -2.80 16.28 -2.40
C ALA A 59 -2.91 15.10 -1.41
N PRO A 60 -1.91 14.89 -0.54
CA PRO A 60 -2.02 13.88 0.49
C PRO A 60 -3.13 14.24 1.46
N PHE A 61 -3.80 13.24 2.03
CA PHE A 61 -4.81 13.46 3.06
C PHE A 61 -4.25 13.30 4.48
N LEU A 62 -3.14 12.59 4.62
CA LEU A 62 -2.38 12.42 5.85
C LEU A 62 -0.89 12.58 5.57
N VAL A 63 -0.20 13.33 6.44
CA VAL A 63 1.27 13.46 6.40
C VAL A 63 1.80 13.23 7.81
N VAL A 64 2.85 12.43 7.96
CA VAL A 64 3.51 12.15 9.24
C VAL A 64 5.03 12.25 9.06
N SER A 65 5.74 12.80 10.04
CA SER A 65 7.19 12.76 10.04
C SER A 65 7.70 11.43 10.58
N ASN A 66 8.71 10.87 9.93
CA ASN A 66 9.49 9.77 10.45
C ASN A 66 10.62 10.32 11.35
N PRO A 67 10.91 9.66 12.48
CA PRO A 67 12.09 9.97 13.28
C PRO A 67 13.37 9.52 12.54
N ASP A 68 14.49 10.19 12.82
CA ASP A 68 15.81 9.85 12.24
C ASP A 68 16.31 8.47 12.66
N ALA A 69 15.80 7.92 13.77
CA ALA A 69 16.09 6.58 14.24
C ALA A 69 15.07 5.57 13.66
N PRO A 70 15.41 4.81 12.59
CA PRO A 70 14.46 3.97 11.86
C PRO A 70 13.90 2.79 12.68
N ASP A 71 14.62 2.37 13.72
CA ASP A 71 14.24 1.26 14.61
C ASP A 71 13.44 1.71 15.84
N SER A 72 13.14 3.01 15.97
CA SER A 72 12.37 3.52 17.09
C SER A 72 10.87 3.21 16.93
N CYS A 73 10.22 2.82 18.03
CA CYS A 73 8.76 2.75 18.14
C CYS A 73 8.10 4.13 17.94
N GLU A 74 8.86 5.22 18.05
CA GLU A 74 8.38 6.58 17.83
C GLU A 74 7.67 6.74 16.48
N LYS A 75 8.17 6.09 15.42
CA LYS A 75 7.52 6.13 14.09
C LYS A 75 6.08 5.59 14.16
N TRP A 76 5.84 4.55 14.95
CA TRP A 76 4.54 3.93 15.10
C TRP A 76 3.63 4.74 16.02
N LEU A 77 4.18 5.32 17.08
CA LEU A 77 3.47 6.23 17.96
C LEU A 77 2.92 7.43 17.19
N ARG A 78 3.72 8.08 16.32
CA ARG A 78 3.26 9.22 15.51
C ARG A 78 2.11 8.86 14.58
N ARG A 79 2.15 7.67 13.96
CA ARG A 79 1.08 7.16 13.08
C ARG A 79 -0.21 6.85 13.84
N TRP A 80 -0.07 6.28 15.04
CA TRP A 80 -1.21 6.01 15.90
C TRP A 80 -1.83 7.29 16.45
N ASP A 81 -1.04 8.24 16.93
CA ASP A 81 -1.53 9.52 17.44
C ASP A 81 -2.31 10.30 16.37
N LEU A 82 -1.79 10.33 15.14
CA LEU A 82 -2.48 10.89 13.98
C LEU A 82 -3.84 10.22 13.74
N PHE A 83 -3.90 8.88 13.76
CA PHE A 83 -5.15 8.14 13.59
C PHE A 83 -6.14 8.39 14.74
N PHE A 84 -5.65 8.44 15.97
CA PHE A 84 -6.46 8.75 17.15
C PHE A 84 -7.06 10.15 17.05
N GLU A 85 -6.26 11.15 16.65
CA GLU A 85 -6.73 12.52 16.46
C GLU A 85 -7.75 12.63 15.32
N ALA A 86 -7.54 11.92 14.21
CA ALA A 86 -8.52 11.84 13.13
C ALA A 86 -9.86 11.24 13.63
N THR A 87 -9.79 10.16 14.40
CA THR A 87 -10.96 9.51 15.00
C THR A 87 -11.70 10.45 15.94
N ARG A 88 -10.97 11.18 16.79
CA ARG A 88 -11.57 12.15 17.72
C ARG A 88 -12.32 13.25 16.98
N ARG A 89 -11.74 13.80 15.91
CA ARG A 89 -12.35 14.88 15.11
C ARG A 89 -13.53 14.41 14.24
N ALA A 90 -13.53 13.16 13.79
CA ALA A 90 -14.61 12.58 13.00
C ALA A 90 -15.97 12.53 13.73
N SER A 91 -15.98 12.62 15.06
CA SER A 91 -17.22 12.76 15.83
C SER A 91 -17.94 14.10 15.58
N ALA A 92 -17.19 15.15 15.25
CA ALA A 92 -17.69 16.52 15.16
C ALA A 92 -17.68 17.11 13.73
N SER A 93 -17.03 16.47 12.76
CA SER A 93 -16.93 16.96 11.38
C SER A 93 -17.07 15.83 10.36
N SER A 94 -17.90 16.07 9.34
CA SER A 94 -18.09 15.17 8.20
C SER A 94 -16.83 15.02 7.35
N GLU A 95 -16.02 16.06 7.22
CA GLU A 95 -14.78 16.06 6.46
C GLU A 95 -13.74 15.15 7.12
N TYR A 96 -13.62 15.19 8.45
CA TYR A 96 -12.76 14.24 9.18
C TYR A 96 -13.31 12.81 9.17
N ARG A 97 -14.63 12.64 9.11
CA ARG A 97 -15.24 11.31 8.92
C ARG A 97 -14.88 10.74 7.55
N GLU A 98 -15.01 11.53 6.48
CA GLU A 98 -14.61 11.09 5.14
C GLU A 98 -13.10 10.77 5.06
N LEU A 99 -12.26 11.55 5.73
CA LEU A 99 -10.83 11.26 5.87
C LEU A 99 -10.58 9.92 6.58
N LEU A 100 -11.28 9.67 7.69
CA LEU A 100 -11.14 8.44 8.46
C LEU A 100 -11.63 7.23 7.67
N ASP A 101 -12.76 7.35 6.97
CA ASP A 101 -13.31 6.31 6.10
C ASP A 101 -12.29 5.97 4.99
N ALA A 102 -11.70 6.98 4.34
CA ALA A 102 -10.66 6.77 3.34
C ALA A 102 -9.42 6.06 3.89
N PHE A 103 -9.02 6.38 5.13
CA PHE A 103 -7.95 5.65 5.81
C PHE A 103 -8.36 4.20 6.08
N GLN A 104 -9.55 3.96 6.63
CA GLN A 104 -10.03 2.62 6.99
C GLN A 104 -10.23 1.71 5.76
N ASP A 105 -10.62 2.29 4.62
CA ASP A 105 -10.72 1.65 3.30
C ASP A 105 -9.38 1.31 2.66
N SER A 106 -8.25 1.76 3.24
CA SER A 106 -6.92 1.41 2.75
C SER A 106 -6.56 -0.02 3.15
N ASP A 107 -5.82 -0.71 2.27
CA ASP A 107 -5.44 -2.10 2.47
C ASP A 107 -4.44 -2.23 3.62
N THR A 108 -4.56 -3.30 4.40
CA THR A 108 -3.60 -3.66 5.44
C THR A 108 -2.40 -4.44 4.88
N GLY A 109 -2.47 -4.90 3.62
CA GLY A 109 -1.51 -5.84 3.05
C GLY A 109 -1.80 -7.31 3.46
N GLY A 110 -2.97 -7.56 4.06
CA GLY A 110 -3.43 -8.87 4.50
C GLY A 110 -2.95 -9.27 5.91
N GLU A 111 -3.48 -10.39 6.43
CA GLU A 111 -3.24 -10.84 7.82
C GLU A 111 -1.75 -11.06 8.12
N GLY A 112 -0.95 -11.47 7.14
CA GLY A 112 0.50 -11.64 7.34
C GLY A 112 1.21 -10.34 7.73
N VAL A 113 0.81 -9.21 7.14
CA VAL A 113 1.38 -7.89 7.47
C VAL A 113 0.88 -7.45 8.85
N VAL A 114 -0.43 -7.58 9.12
CA VAL A 114 -1.01 -7.24 10.42
C VAL A 114 -0.35 -8.03 11.56
N ALA A 115 -0.23 -9.35 11.41
CA ALA A 115 0.42 -10.22 12.39
C ALA A 115 1.89 -9.82 12.62
N SER A 116 2.62 -9.43 11.56
CA SER A 116 4.01 -8.97 11.69
C SER A 116 4.18 -7.68 12.51
N LEU A 117 3.11 -6.88 12.64
CA LEU A 117 3.10 -5.60 13.35
C LEU A 117 2.53 -5.68 14.77
N VAL A 118 2.10 -6.86 15.23
CA VAL A 118 1.61 -7.07 16.60
C VAL A 118 2.62 -6.62 17.67
N PRO A 119 3.93 -6.97 17.60
CA PRO A 119 4.88 -6.51 18.61
C PRO A 119 5.02 -4.99 18.67
N ALA A 120 4.98 -4.33 17.51
CA ALA A 120 5.02 -2.87 17.44
C ALA A 120 3.75 -2.23 18.01
N ALA A 121 2.59 -2.85 17.78
CA ALA A 121 1.31 -2.42 18.34
C ALA A 121 1.26 -2.56 19.87
N GLU A 122 1.81 -3.64 20.43
CA GLU A 122 1.97 -3.81 21.87
C GLU A 122 2.85 -2.72 22.47
N GLU A 123 4.01 -2.44 21.86
CA GLU A 123 4.89 -1.35 22.34
C GLU A 123 4.20 0.02 22.28
N VAL A 124 3.42 0.30 21.22
CA VAL A 124 2.63 1.53 21.12
C VAL A 124 1.66 1.66 22.31
N LEU A 125 0.91 0.61 22.62
CA LEU A 125 -0.05 0.61 23.74
C LEU A 125 0.66 0.80 25.09
N GLU A 126 1.79 0.12 25.31
CA GLU A 126 2.59 0.26 26.53
C GLU A 126 3.06 1.70 26.73
N ARG A 127 3.55 2.34 25.66
CA ARG A 127 4.01 3.73 25.68
C ARG A 127 2.85 4.69 25.98
N MET A 128 1.66 4.43 25.44
CA MET A 128 0.47 5.22 25.75
C MET A 128 0.05 5.08 27.21
N TRP A 129 0.08 3.88 27.78
CA TRP A 129 -0.22 3.66 29.19
C TRP A 129 0.77 4.39 30.11
N LEU A 130 2.06 4.32 29.78
CA LEU A 130 3.10 5.05 30.50
C LEU A 130 2.86 6.57 30.43
N ALA A 131 2.58 7.10 29.24
CA ALA A 131 2.26 8.51 29.06
C ALA A 131 0.97 8.95 29.79
N SER A 132 0.01 8.04 29.94
CA SER A 132 -1.24 8.28 30.66
C SER A 132 -1.12 8.12 32.18
N GLY A 133 0.06 7.77 32.68
CA GLY A 133 0.29 7.55 34.11
C GLY A 133 -0.32 6.25 34.66
N CYS A 134 -0.61 5.26 33.80
CA CYS A 134 -1.13 3.97 34.26
C CYS A 134 -0.08 3.23 35.11
N SER A 135 -0.47 2.80 36.30
CA SER A 135 0.38 2.02 37.20
C SER A 135 0.67 0.62 36.64
N ALA A 136 1.73 -0.02 37.14
CA ALA A 136 2.07 -1.40 36.75
C ALA A 136 0.91 -2.38 36.99
N GLN A 137 0.12 -2.18 38.04
CA GLN A 137 -1.06 -2.99 38.33
C GLN A 137 -2.17 -2.79 37.28
N GLN A 138 -2.40 -1.54 36.86
CA GLN A 138 -3.38 -1.24 35.80
C GLN A 138 -2.95 -1.82 34.45
N GLN A 139 -1.65 -1.73 34.11
CA GLN A 139 -1.11 -2.33 32.90
C GLN A 139 -1.24 -3.86 32.91
N ALA A 140 -0.91 -4.51 34.03
CA ALA A 140 -1.08 -5.96 34.18
C ALA A 140 -2.55 -6.40 34.05
N ALA A 141 -3.47 -5.65 34.66
CA ALA A 141 -4.91 -5.90 34.54
C ALA A 141 -5.39 -5.71 33.10
N ALA A 142 -4.93 -4.68 32.39
CA ALA A 142 -5.26 -4.45 30.99
C ALA A 142 -4.78 -5.61 30.11
N ARG A 143 -3.54 -6.09 30.28
CA ARG A 143 -2.99 -7.23 29.53
C ARG A 143 -3.74 -8.54 29.75
N ALA A 144 -4.25 -8.76 30.97
CA ALA A 144 -5.06 -9.94 31.29
C ALA A 144 -6.49 -9.87 30.75
N SER A 145 -6.93 -8.71 30.25
CA SER A 145 -8.27 -8.53 29.69
C SER A 145 -8.40 -9.21 28.32
N PRO A 146 -9.53 -9.90 28.03
CA PRO A 146 -9.83 -10.41 26.71
C PRO A 146 -9.80 -9.34 25.61
N MET A 147 -10.06 -8.07 25.96
CA MET A 147 -10.04 -6.95 25.02
C MET A 147 -8.63 -6.55 24.57
N PHE A 148 -7.58 -6.96 25.29
CA PHE A 148 -6.22 -6.56 24.96
C PHE A 148 -5.78 -7.06 23.58
N SER A 149 -6.06 -8.33 23.27
CA SER A 149 -5.71 -8.91 21.97
C SER A 149 -6.46 -8.25 20.81
N GLU A 150 -7.71 -7.85 21.04
CA GLU A 150 -8.51 -7.12 20.04
C GLU A 150 -7.94 -5.72 19.79
N GLU A 151 -7.58 -5.01 20.86
CA GLU A 151 -7.02 -3.66 20.77
C GLU A 151 -5.63 -3.68 20.13
N VAL A 152 -4.77 -4.64 20.48
CA VAL A 152 -3.47 -4.85 19.83
C VAL A 152 -3.65 -5.10 18.34
N ARG A 153 -4.61 -5.95 17.94
CA ARG A 153 -4.91 -6.19 16.53
C ARG A 153 -5.46 -4.94 15.84
N ARG A 154 -6.27 -4.13 16.52
CA ARG A 154 -6.78 -2.85 15.99
C ARG A 154 -5.64 -1.87 15.72
N VAL A 155 -4.72 -1.70 16.67
CA VAL A 155 -3.51 -0.88 16.50
C VAL A 155 -2.66 -1.43 15.36
N ALA A 156 -2.37 -2.73 15.34
CA ALA A 156 -1.58 -3.37 14.29
C ALA A 156 -2.19 -3.14 12.89
N ALA A 157 -3.51 -3.19 12.75
CA ALA A 157 -4.19 -2.90 11.49
C ALA A 157 -4.07 -1.42 11.05
N VAL A 158 -3.97 -0.48 11.99
CA VAL A 158 -3.66 0.94 11.68
C VAL A 158 -2.22 1.07 11.18
N LEU A 159 -1.27 0.44 11.87
CA LEU A 159 0.14 0.45 11.47
C LEU A 159 0.34 -0.21 10.09
N ALA A 160 -0.39 -1.30 9.82
CA ALA A 160 -0.35 -2.04 8.58
C ALA A 160 -0.81 -1.22 7.36
N ARG A 161 -1.84 -0.38 7.54
CA ARG A 161 -2.29 0.55 6.50
C ARG A 161 -1.22 1.59 6.17
N TRP A 162 -0.52 2.11 7.17
CA TRP A 162 0.62 2.98 6.93
C TRP A 162 1.77 2.24 6.23
N GLN A 163 2.17 1.08 6.73
CA GLN A 163 3.24 0.26 6.14
C GLN A 163 2.99 -0.02 4.66
N THR A 164 1.74 -0.31 4.30
CA THR A 164 1.35 -0.77 2.96
C THR A 164 1.15 0.38 1.97
N ASN A 165 0.63 1.52 2.41
CA ASN A 165 0.14 2.57 1.50
C ASN A 165 0.93 3.87 1.55
N GLN A 166 1.92 4.01 2.44
CA GLN A 166 2.68 5.25 2.55
C GLN A 166 3.65 5.48 1.40
N HIS A 167 3.77 6.75 1.02
CA HIS A 167 4.76 7.23 0.06
C HIS A 167 5.73 8.19 0.74
N GLU A 168 6.97 8.23 0.25
CA GLU A 168 7.95 9.23 0.69
C GLU A 168 7.57 10.62 0.17
N LEU A 169 7.77 11.64 1.00
CA LEU A 169 7.45 13.02 0.65
C LEU A 169 8.68 13.90 0.87
N GLY A 170 9.41 14.23 -0.20
CA GLY A 170 10.60 15.08 -0.10
C GLY A 170 11.75 14.46 0.71
N GLY A 171 11.89 13.13 0.67
CA GLY A 171 12.99 12.39 1.30
C GLY A 171 12.57 11.45 2.44
N PRO A 172 13.53 10.91 3.21
CA PRO A 172 13.27 9.85 4.19
C PRO A 172 12.47 10.32 5.42
N GLY A 173 12.46 11.64 5.69
CA GLY A 173 11.89 12.22 6.90
C GLY A 173 10.37 12.37 6.93
N LEU A 174 9.67 12.29 5.78
CA LEU A 174 8.21 12.42 5.74
C LEU A 174 7.55 11.26 4.99
N ARG A 175 6.35 10.91 5.44
CA ARG A 175 5.48 9.91 4.83
C ARG A 175 4.10 10.49 4.63
N ALA A 176 3.50 10.15 3.50
CA ALA A 176 2.20 10.66 3.11
C ALA A 176 1.28 9.53 2.64
N LEU A 177 -0.03 9.71 2.85
CA LEU A 177 -1.07 8.88 2.26
C LEU A 177 -1.90 9.69 1.27
N TYR A 178 -2.15 9.08 0.12
CA TYR A 178 -2.94 9.59 -0.98
C TYR A 178 -4.13 8.66 -1.19
N TRP A 179 -5.27 9.18 -1.60
CA TRP A 179 -6.51 8.39 -1.66
C TRP A 179 -6.63 7.65 -2.99
N ALA A 180 -6.40 8.31 -4.13
CA ALA A 180 -6.63 7.74 -5.46
C ALA A 180 -5.34 7.25 -6.14
N ALA A 181 -4.27 8.04 -6.12
CA ALA A 181 -3.05 7.78 -6.87
C ALA A 181 -2.45 6.39 -6.57
N PRO A 182 -2.33 5.93 -5.30
CA PRO A 182 -1.77 4.61 -4.98
C PRO A 182 -2.61 3.44 -5.49
N LYS A 183 -3.87 3.69 -5.88
CA LYS A 183 -4.80 2.69 -6.41
C LYS A 183 -4.72 2.54 -7.93
N VAL A 184 -3.83 3.26 -8.62
CA VAL A 184 -3.54 3.02 -10.04
C VAL A 184 -2.83 1.69 -10.19
N ALA A 185 -3.32 0.85 -11.11
CA ALA A 185 -2.86 -0.52 -11.25
C ALA A 185 -1.42 -0.61 -11.80
N HIS A 186 -0.81 -1.78 -11.63
CA HIS A 186 0.40 -2.10 -12.36
C HIS A 186 0.11 -2.42 -13.84
N SER A 187 0.97 -1.97 -14.74
CA SER A 187 1.03 -2.45 -16.12
C SER A 187 2.48 -2.56 -16.61
N CYS A 188 2.82 -3.69 -17.25
CA CYS A 188 4.07 -3.86 -17.99
C CYS A 188 4.11 -3.07 -19.33
N ALA A 189 2.99 -2.45 -19.71
CA ALA A 189 2.89 -1.46 -20.78
C ALA A 189 2.14 -0.24 -20.21
N PRO A 190 2.82 0.57 -19.40
CA PRO A 190 2.17 1.66 -18.68
C PRO A 190 1.63 2.69 -19.67
N ASN A 191 0.48 3.27 -19.33
CA ASN A 191 -0.14 4.36 -20.07
C ASN A 191 -0.14 5.67 -19.27
N VAL A 192 0.20 5.60 -17.98
CA VAL A 192 0.40 6.74 -17.10
C VAL A 192 1.75 6.66 -16.39
N GLY A 193 2.36 7.81 -16.15
CA GLY A 193 3.58 8.00 -15.37
C GLY A 193 3.27 8.74 -14.07
N TRP A 194 4.05 8.46 -13.04
CA TRP A 194 3.95 9.10 -11.73
C TRP A 194 5.07 10.14 -11.60
N GLU A 195 4.72 11.40 -11.34
CA GLU A 195 5.70 12.45 -11.05
C GLU A 195 6.02 12.53 -9.55
N ASP A 196 7.26 12.89 -9.23
CA ASP A 196 7.67 13.09 -7.84
C ASP A 196 6.76 14.13 -7.15
N PRO A 197 6.41 13.92 -5.87
CA PRO A 197 5.58 14.87 -5.15
C PRO A 197 6.21 16.27 -5.14
N ASP A 198 5.39 17.29 -5.38
CA ASP A 198 5.80 18.69 -5.22
C ASP A 198 6.25 18.94 -3.78
N LEU A 199 7.48 19.42 -3.58
CA LEU A 199 8.07 19.51 -2.23
C LEU A 199 7.38 20.53 -1.33
N ALA A 200 6.72 21.55 -1.89
CA ALA A 200 6.08 22.61 -1.12
C ALA A 200 4.67 22.21 -0.68
N THR A 201 3.94 21.49 -1.52
CA THR A 201 2.52 21.16 -1.36
C THR A 201 2.28 19.69 -1.01
N GLY A 202 3.22 18.83 -1.38
CA GLY A 202 3.12 17.38 -1.32
C GLY A 202 2.26 16.76 -2.42
N GLU A 203 1.77 17.57 -3.37
CA GLU A 203 0.85 17.11 -4.41
C GLU A 203 1.55 16.16 -5.38
N VAL A 204 0.89 15.05 -5.74
CA VAL A 204 1.35 14.14 -6.79
C VAL A 204 0.57 14.36 -8.06
N GLU A 205 1.23 14.15 -9.19
CA GLU A 205 0.62 14.24 -10.51
C GLU A 205 0.87 12.95 -11.31
N LEU A 206 -0.19 12.46 -11.95
CA LEU A 206 -0.12 11.41 -12.93
C LEU A 206 -0.34 11.99 -14.32
N ARG A 207 0.55 11.66 -15.27
CA ARG A 207 0.43 12.10 -16.67
C ARG A 207 0.31 10.93 -17.62
N ALA A 208 -0.44 11.11 -18.70
CA ALA A 208 -0.55 10.14 -19.77
C ALA A 208 0.79 10.03 -20.54
N LEU A 209 1.36 8.83 -20.61
CA LEU A 209 2.59 8.56 -21.37
C LEU A 209 2.32 8.42 -22.87
N ARG A 210 1.08 8.12 -23.23
CA ARG A 210 0.56 7.99 -24.59
C ARG A 210 -0.94 8.31 -24.60
N GLY A 211 -1.56 8.33 -25.77
CA GLY A 211 -3.02 8.37 -25.86
C GLY A 211 -3.66 7.20 -25.10
N ILE A 212 -4.71 7.50 -24.33
CA ILE A 212 -5.49 6.53 -23.54
C ILE A 212 -6.92 6.55 -24.08
N SER A 213 -7.46 5.38 -24.41
CA SER A 213 -8.84 5.27 -24.90
C SER A 213 -9.84 5.23 -23.75
N ALA A 214 -11.08 5.65 -24.01
CA ALA A 214 -12.18 5.38 -23.08
C ALA A 214 -12.34 3.87 -22.87
N GLY A 215 -12.54 3.45 -21.62
CA GLY A 215 -12.58 2.06 -21.18
C GLY A 215 -11.21 1.46 -20.83
N GLU A 216 -10.11 2.17 -21.06
CA GLU A 216 -8.78 1.67 -20.74
C GLU A 216 -8.45 1.85 -19.25
N VAL A 217 -7.87 0.79 -18.65
CA VAL A 217 -7.38 0.83 -17.26
C VAL A 217 -6.11 1.66 -17.19
N LEU A 218 -6.04 2.60 -16.25
CA LEU A 218 -4.81 3.33 -15.96
C LEU A 218 -3.79 2.40 -15.30
N GLY A 219 -2.57 2.39 -15.83
CA GLY A 219 -1.50 1.53 -15.36
C GLY A 219 -0.14 2.22 -15.34
N VAL A 220 0.56 2.09 -14.21
CA VAL A 220 1.97 2.50 -14.02
C VAL A 220 2.89 1.28 -13.91
N ASN A 221 4.20 1.46 -14.10
CA ASN A 221 5.18 0.45 -13.69
C ASN A 221 5.51 0.61 -12.20
N TYR A 222 5.44 -0.46 -11.41
CA TYR A 222 5.75 -0.45 -9.97
C TYR A 222 7.21 -0.73 -9.66
N MET A 223 7.95 -1.17 -10.66
CA MET A 223 9.26 -1.80 -10.49
C MET A 223 10.35 -0.89 -11.02
N GLN A 224 11.56 -1.11 -10.54
CA GLN A 224 12.74 -0.32 -10.90
C GLN A 224 13.14 -0.53 -12.37
N GLU A 225 14.16 0.23 -12.77
CA GLU A 225 14.76 0.19 -14.10
C GLU A 225 15.13 -1.24 -14.52
N GLY A 226 15.02 -1.52 -15.82
CA GLY A 226 15.30 -2.84 -16.38
C GLY A 226 14.17 -3.88 -16.21
N PHE A 227 13.23 -3.69 -15.28
CA PHE A 227 12.11 -4.63 -15.09
C PHE A 227 11.31 -4.86 -16.38
N LEU A 228 11.02 -3.80 -17.12
CA LEU A 228 10.24 -3.87 -18.36
C LEU A 228 11.00 -4.55 -19.51
N ALA A 229 12.32 -4.76 -19.40
CA ALA A 229 13.12 -5.48 -20.37
C ALA A 229 13.15 -7.00 -20.11
N LEU A 230 12.67 -7.46 -18.95
CA LEU A 230 12.62 -8.87 -18.61
C LEU A 230 11.52 -9.61 -19.40
N PRO A 231 11.66 -10.92 -19.68
CA PRO A 231 10.59 -11.78 -20.21
C PRO A 231 9.37 -11.86 -19.28
N VAL A 232 8.19 -12.19 -19.83
CA VAL A 232 6.90 -12.21 -19.11
C VAL A 232 6.92 -13.08 -17.85
N GLU A 233 7.60 -14.23 -17.90
CA GLU A 233 7.69 -15.17 -16.78
C GLU A 233 8.45 -14.53 -15.62
N ARG A 234 9.59 -13.89 -15.91
CA ARG A 234 10.44 -13.24 -14.90
C ARG A 234 9.75 -12.02 -14.30
N ARG A 235 9.02 -11.25 -15.11
CA ARG A 235 8.19 -10.14 -14.61
C ARG A 235 7.11 -10.63 -13.66
N ARG A 236 6.39 -11.70 -14.02
CA ARG A 236 5.33 -12.30 -13.16
C ARG A 236 5.90 -12.93 -11.89
N GLU A 237 7.02 -13.64 -11.97
CA GLU A 237 7.71 -14.20 -10.80
C GLU A 237 8.11 -13.10 -9.80
N GLN A 238 8.68 -12.00 -10.31
CA GLN A 238 9.09 -10.87 -9.48
C GLN A 238 7.89 -10.18 -8.83
N LEU A 239 6.83 -9.88 -9.59
CA LEU A 239 5.60 -9.30 -9.05
C LEU A 239 4.93 -10.21 -8.03
N GLN A 240 4.88 -11.53 -8.28
CA GLN A 240 4.31 -12.48 -7.33
C GLN A 240 5.12 -12.50 -6.02
N ARG A 241 6.45 -12.39 -6.10
CA ARG A 241 7.32 -12.35 -4.92
C ARG A 241 7.16 -11.05 -4.13
N GLU A 242 7.19 -9.90 -4.81
CA GLU A 242 7.33 -8.57 -4.18
C GLU A 242 6.01 -7.82 -4.00
N ARG A 243 4.98 -8.17 -4.76
CA ARG A 243 3.66 -7.51 -4.76
C ARG A 243 2.49 -8.50 -4.65
N LYS A 244 2.77 -9.80 -4.61
CA LYS A 244 1.80 -10.88 -4.34
C LYS A 244 0.66 -10.99 -5.37
N PHE A 245 0.91 -10.59 -6.62
CA PHE A 245 -0.04 -10.78 -7.71
C PHE A 245 0.66 -11.21 -9.01
N VAL A 246 -0.12 -11.82 -9.92
CA VAL A 246 0.32 -12.16 -11.27
C VAL A 246 -0.25 -11.16 -12.27
N CYS A 247 0.62 -10.43 -12.98
CA CYS A 247 0.18 -9.43 -13.95
C CYS A 247 -0.54 -10.05 -15.16
N ALA A 248 -1.68 -9.45 -15.51
CA ALA A 248 -2.50 -9.81 -16.66
C ALA A 248 -2.77 -8.61 -17.59
N CYS A 249 -1.88 -7.60 -17.61
CA CYS A 249 -2.02 -6.45 -18.51
C CYS A 249 -1.92 -6.87 -19.99
N PRO A 250 -2.35 -6.02 -20.96
CA PRO A 250 -2.36 -6.37 -22.37
C PRO A 250 -1.04 -6.95 -22.89
N ARG A 251 0.10 -6.31 -22.58
CA ARG A 251 1.43 -6.81 -22.95
C ARG A 251 1.73 -8.20 -22.40
N CYS A 252 1.44 -8.44 -21.11
CA CYS A 252 1.68 -9.75 -20.51
C CYS A 252 0.79 -10.84 -21.10
N ARG A 253 -0.43 -10.51 -21.56
CA ARG A 253 -1.32 -11.46 -22.24
C ARG A 253 -0.82 -11.77 -23.64
N GLU A 254 -0.41 -10.75 -24.38
CA GLU A 254 0.14 -10.90 -25.73
C GLU A 254 1.42 -11.75 -25.73
N GLU A 255 2.37 -11.46 -24.83
CA GLU A 255 3.61 -12.25 -24.69
C GLU A 255 3.35 -13.71 -24.27
N ASP A 256 2.30 -13.98 -23.46
CA ASP A 256 1.87 -15.33 -23.06
C ASP A 256 1.45 -16.19 -24.28
N HIS A 257 0.76 -15.56 -25.24
CA HIS A 257 0.27 -16.25 -26.43
C HIS A 257 1.39 -16.55 -27.45
N LEU A 258 2.46 -15.75 -27.45
CA LEU A 258 3.61 -15.90 -28.34
C LEU A 258 4.65 -16.91 -27.82
N HIS A 259 4.62 -17.20 -26.52
CA HIS A 259 5.44 -18.22 -25.89
C HIS A 259 4.57 -19.22 -25.13
N PRO A 260 3.76 -20.05 -25.81
CA PRO A 260 3.09 -21.15 -25.13
C PRO A 260 4.19 -22.03 -24.53
N VAL A 261 4.24 -22.08 -23.20
CA VAL A 261 5.13 -22.97 -22.46
C VAL A 261 5.00 -24.34 -23.10
N ALA A 262 6.05 -24.78 -23.82
CA ALA A 262 6.14 -26.14 -24.32
C ALA A 262 5.89 -27.02 -23.10
N THR A 263 4.75 -27.71 -23.11
CA THR A 263 4.26 -28.54 -22.02
C THR A 263 5.42 -29.33 -21.40
N ARG A 264 5.93 -28.85 -20.26
CA ARG A 264 6.84 -29.63 -19.43
C ARG A 264 5.97 -30.76 -18.88
N THR A 265 6.02 -31.90 -19.56
CA THR A 265 5.52 -33.16 -19.04
C THR A 265 6.06 -33.31 -17.61
N ALA A 266 5.15 -33.31 -16.65
CA ALA A 266 5.48 -33.58 -15.27
C ALA A 266 6.12 -34.98 -15.19
N PRO A 267 7.31 -35.15 -14.57
CA PRO A 267 7.70 -36.48 -14.15
C PRO A 267 6.75 -36.92 -13.04
N ARG A 268 6.04 -38.02 -13.29
CA ARG A 268 5.20 -38.69 -12.30
C ARG A 268 6.06 -39.13 -11.12
N GLY A 269 5.64 -38.73 -9.93
CA GLY A 269 5.79 -39.48 -8.67
C GLY A 269 7.20 -39.81 -8.18
N SER A 270 7.60 -39.17 -7.09
CA SER A 270 8.07 -39.92 -5.91
C SER A 270 7.81 -39.10 -4.63
N PRO A 271 7.38 -39.74 -3.54
CA PRO A 271 7.04 -39.07 -2.30
C PRO A 271 8.33 -38.66 -1.57
N ILE A 272 8.42 -37.40 -1.17
CA ILE A 272 9.51 -36.94 -0.30
C ILE A 272 9.26 -37.57 1.07
N ALA A 273 10.11 -38.55 1.39
CA ALA A 273 10.29 -39.07 2.74
C ALA A 273 10.81 -37.95 3.66
N ALA A 274 10.21 -37.87 4.84
CA ALA A 274 10.72 -37.10 5.96
C ALA A 274 12.14 -37.55 6.31
N VAL A 275 13.04 -36.60 6.55
CA VAL A 275 14.24 -36.82 7.37
C VAL A 275 14.43 -35.61 8.27
N GLU A 276 14.24 -35.85 9.56
CA GLU A 276 14.67 -35.00 10.66
C GLU A 276 16.21 -35.04 10.85
N ALA A 277 16.71 -33.92 11.36
CA ALA A 277 17.79 -33.76 12.35
C ALA A 277 19.20 -34.34 12.10
N ALA A 278 20.16 -33.42 11.95
CA ALA A 278 21.50 -33.30 12.58
C ALA A 278 22.38 -32.46 11.62
N GLY A 279 23.12 -31.42 11.96
CA GLY A 279 23.73 -30.97 13.20
C GLY A 279 25.18 -30.56 12.87
N ARG A 280 25.62 -29.37 13.33
CA ARG A 280 27.02 -28.83 13.33
C ARG A 280 27.53 -28.32 11.95
N GLY A 281 28.22 -27.20 11.79
CA GLY A 281 28.76 -26.18 12.69
C GLY A 281 29.73 -25.26 11.90
N GLY A 282 29.99 -24.04 12.39
CA GLY A 282 31.05 -23.11 11.94
C GLY A 282 30.73 -22.34 10.65
N GLY A 283 31.04 -21.06 10.47
CA GLY A 283 31.78 -20.08 11.25
C GLY A 283 32.09 -18.87 10.35
N ALA A 284 31.89 -17.68 10.91
CA ALA A 284 32.63 -16.43 10.70
C ALA A 284 32.75 -15.72 9.32
N ALA A 285 32.50 -14.40 9.42
CA ALA A 285 33.24 -13.26 8.85
C ALA A 285 32.94 -12.83 7.40
N ARG A 286 32.29 -11.66 7.25
CA ARG A 286 32.87 -10.30 6.99
C ARG A 286 33.48 -10.16 5.59
N GLN A 287 32.86 -9.31 4.77
CA GLN A 287 33.25 -7.90 4.55
C GLN A 287 32.03 -7.10 4.11
#